data_AF-A0A0A2HS73-F1
#
_entry.id   AF-A0A0A2HS73-F1
#
_cell.length_a   1.000
_cell.length_b   1.000
_cell.length_c   1.000
_cell.angle_alpha   90.00
_cell.angle_beta   90.00
_cell.angle_gamma   90.00
#
_symmetry.space_group_name_H-M   'P 1'
#
loop_
_entity.id
_entity.type
_entity.pdbx_description
1 polymer ?
#
loop_
_entity_poly.entity_id
_entity_poly.type
_entity_poly.pdbx_seq_one_letter_code
_entity_poly.pdbx_strand_id
1 'polypeptide(L)'
;MDCSTVSVDIDSYSTNLSQSHPRAKKEHRCGECRKTIAKGEVYLREVNIHDGRVMTDKTCQACVGIRNEFFKDGYYYGQVIDMLYEHVHEVSGDISEACLVSLPAGSREKVLGILEEFWGDYEDDE
;
A
#
# COMPACT_ATOMS: atom_id res chain seq x y z
N MET A 1 -11.46 12.39 13.99
CA MET A 1 -11.94 11.82 12.73
C MET A 1 -11.08 10.60 12.47
N ASP A 2 -11.71 9.44 12.49
CA ASP A 2 -11.05 8.18 12.17
C ASP A 2 -10.59 8.22 10.72
N CYS A 3 -9.42 7.64 10.45
CA CYS A 3 -8.89 7.56 9.09
C CYS A 3 -9.93 6.96 8.16
N SER A 4 -10.27 7.64 7.05
CA SER A 4 -11.19 7.11 6.05
C SER A 4 -10.55 5.84 5.48
N THR A 5 -11.07 4.70 5.94
CA THR A 5 -10.57 3.38 5.55
C THR A 5 -10.99 3.14 4.10
N VAL A 6 -10.07 2.67 3.28
CA VAL A 6 -10.33 2.30 1.90
C VAL A 6 -11.27 1.10 1.92
N SER A 7 -12.48 1.27 1.42
CA SER A 7 -13.46 0.19 1.31
C SER A 7 -13.06 -0.76 0.20
N VAL A 8 -13.13 -2.06 0.48
CA VAL A 8 -12.81 -3.11 -0.49
C VAL A 8 -13.96 -4.11 -0.49
N ASP A 9 -14.54 -4.36 -1.66
CA ASP A 9 -15.52 -5.43 -1.84
C ASP A 9 -14.77 -6.76 -1.97
N ILE A 10 -14.72 -7.54 -0.89
CA ILE A 10 -13.92 -8.77 -0.82
C ILE A 10 -14.76 -9.99 -1.18
N ASP A 11 -14.45 -10.60 -2.34
CA ASP A 11 -15.13 -11.81 -2.80
C ASP A 11 -14.49 -13.11 -2.28
N SER A 12 -13.20 -13.07 -1.91
CA SER A 12 -12.49 -14.23 -1.35
C SER A 12 -11.23 -13.81 -0.60
N TYR A 13 -10.76 -14.70 0.29
CA TYR A 13 -9.54 -14.46 1.08
C TYR A 13 -8.43 -15.43 0.69
N SER A 14 -7.20 -14.93 0.64
CA SER A 14 -6.01 -15.78 0.61
C SER A 14 -5.71 -16.35 2.00
N THR A 15 -5.22 -17.59 2.06
CA THR A 15 -4.71 -18.16 3.32
C THR A 15 -3.22 -17.85 3.45
N ASN A 16 -2.83 -17.12 4.48
CA ASN A 16 -1.41 -16.92 4.79
C ASN A 16 -0.79 -18.19 5.38
N LEU A 17 0.26 -18.71 4.75
CA LEU A 17 1.03 -19.86 5.25
C LEU A 17 2.21 -19.43 6.11
N SER A 18 2.85 -18.32 5.75
CA SER A 18 3.97 -17.79 6.51
C SER A 18 4.21 -16.32 6.19
N GLN A 19 4.74 -15.60 7.18
CA GLN A 19 5.12 -14.20 7.07
C GLN A 19 6.49 -13.97 7.72
N SER A 20 7.31 -13.10 7.14
CA SER A 20 8.61 -12.71 7.70
C SER A 20 9.04 -11.32 7.22
N HIS A 21 9.98 -10.70 7.93
CA HIS A 21 10.58 -9.40 7.55
C HIS A 21 12.09 -9.54 7.26
N PRO A 22 12.49 -10.28 6.21
CA PRO A 22 13.90 -10.48 5.90
C PRO A 22 14.57 -9.19 5.40
N ARG A 23 15.89 -9.14 5.57
CA ARG A 23 16.75 -8.17 4.88
C ARG A 23 17.08 -8.69 3.48
N ALA A 24 16.89 -7.86 2.46
CA ALA A 24 17.11 -8.18 1.06
C ALA A 24 18.58 -8.54 0.79
N LYS A 25 18.83 -9.78 0.37
CA LYS A 25 20.18 -10.25 -0.01
C LYS A 25 20.57 -9.84 -1.44
N LYS A 26 19.57 -9.53 -2.26
CA LYS A 26 19.65 -9.00 -3.63
C LYS A 26 18.47 -8.05 -3.86
N GLU A 27 18.49 -7.31 -4.95
CA GLU A 27 17.36 -6.47 -5.32
C GLU A 27 16.10 -7.29 -5.60
N HIS A 28 14.96 -6.74 -5.19
CA HIS A 28 13.64 -7.29 -5.45
C HIS A 28 12.73 -6.19 -6.02
N ARG A 29 11.57 -6.56 -6.55
CA ARG A 29 10.50 -5.61 -6.86
C ARG A 29 9.39 -5.77 -5.84
N CYS A 30 8.87 -4.64 -5.36
CA CYS A 30 7.68 -4.62 -4.52
C CYS A 30 6.47 -5.12 -5.32
N GLY A 31 5.65 -5.98 -4.71
CA GLY A 31 4.42 -6.49 -5.30
C GLY A 31 3.37 -5.41 -5.51
N GLU A 32 3.30 -4.44 -4.58
CA GLU A 32 2.35 -3.33 -4.60
C GLU A 32 2.82 -2.20 -5.54
N CYS A 33 3.79 -1.39 -5.13
CA CYS A 33 4.18 -0.19 -5.90
C CYS A 33 5.17 -0.44 -7.05
N ARG A 34 5.56 -1.70 -7.32
CA ARG A 34 6.52 -2.10 -8.38
C ARG A 34 7.93 -1.48 -8.33
N LYS A 35 8.20 -0.56 -7.40
CA LYS A 35 9.52 0.03 -7.12
C LYS A 35 10.50 -1.05 -6.63
N THR A 36 11.79 -0.80 -6.85
CA THR A 36 12.88 -1.67 -6.39
C THR A 36 12.98 -1.63 -4.87
N ILE A 37 13.09 -2.81 -4.27
CA ILE A 37 13.56 -3.02 -2.89
C ILE A 37 15.06 -3.26 -3.00
N ALA A 38 15.85 -2.32 -2.51
CA ALA A 38 17.30 -2.37 -2.65
C ALA A 38 17.92 -3.47 -1.78
N LYS A 39 19.10 -3.95 -2.19
CA LYS A 39 19.88 -4.88 -1.37
C LYS A 39 20.16 -4.23 -0.01
N GLY A 40 19.91 -4.96 1.08
CA GLY A 40 20.08 -4.48 2.45
C GLY A 40 18.81 -3.87 3.06
N GLU A 41 17.76 -3.60 2.29
CA GLU A 41 16.49 -3.12 2.82
C GLU A 41 15.69 -4.26 3.48
N VAL A 42 14.92 -3.92 4.52
CA VAL A 42 13.94 -4.84 5.09
C VAL A 42 12.67 -4.78 4.24
N TYR A 43 12.06 -5.93 3.99
CA TYR A 43 10.78 -6.02 3.29
C TYR A 43 9.93 -7.11 3.92
N LEU A 44 8.62 -7.04 3.69
CA LEU A 44 7.68 -8.06 4.10
C LEU A 44 7.66 -9.17 3.05
N ARG A 45 7.89 -10.41 3.47
CA ARG A 45 7.73 -11.60 2.63
C ARG A 45 6.59 -12.44 3.17
N GLU A 46 5.56 -12.61 2.35
CA GLU A 46 4.37 -13.40 2.65
C GLU A 46 4.30 -14.59 1.69
N VAL A 47 3.93 -15.77 2.19
CA VAL A 47 3.62 -16.94 1.36
C VAL A 47 2.14 -17.23 1.56
N ASN A 48 1.37 -17.10 0.49
CA ASN A 48 -0.08 -17.16 0.54
C ASN A 48 -0.59 -18.29 -0.37
N ILE A 49 -1.74 -18.88 -0.03
CA ILE A 49 -2.53 -19.72 -0.94
C ILE A 49 -3.72 -18.89 -1.40
N HIS A 50 -3.87 -18.77 -2.72
CA HIS A 50 -5.04 -18.18 -3.36
C HIS A 50 -5.45 -19.09 -4.52
N ASP A 51 -6.74 -19.47 -4.59
CA ASP A 51 -7.27 -20.42 -5.57
C ASP A 51 -6.46 -21.72 -5.70
N GLY A 52 -6.03 -22.26 -4.56
CA GLY A 52 -5.22 -23.49 -4.50
C GLY A 52 -3.78 -23.33 -5.00
N ARG A 53 -3.35 -22.11 -5.36
CA ARG A 53 -1.99 -21.82 -5.82
C ARG A 53 -1.19 -21.13 -4.71
N VAL A 54 0.03 -21.62 -4.50
CA VAL A 54 0.98 -20.99 -3.58
C VAL A 54 1.67 -19.82 -4.28
N MET A 55 1.59 -18.64 -3.69
CA MET A 55 2.25 -17.41 -4.15
C MET A 55 3.23 -16.91 -3.09
N THR A 56 4.22 -16.11 -3.51
CA THR A 56 5.16 -15.46 -2.60
C THR A 56 5.28 -13.99 -2.94
N ASP A 57 4.70 -13.18 -2.08
CA ASP A 57 4.60 -11.73 -2.21
C ASP A 57 5.74 -11.05 -1.46
N LYS A 58 6.20 -9.91 -1.99
CA LYS A 58 7.28 -9.12 -1.41
C LYS A 58 6.85 -7.66 -1.38
N THR A 59 6.71 -7.10 -0.19
CA THR A 59 6.16 -5.75 -0.03
C THR A 59 7.16 -4.87 0.68
N CYS A 60 7.51 -3.73 0.09
CA CYS A 60 8.41 -2.76 0.73
C CYS A 60 7.75 -2.17 1.97
N GLN A 61 8.54 -1.72 2.96
CA GLN A 61 7.98 -1.23 4.23
C GLN A 61 7.06 -0.02 4.06
N ALA A 62 7.28 0.79 3.03
CA ALA A 62 6.38 1.91 2.70
C ALA A 62 4.97 1.44 2.34
N CYS A 63 4.85 0.41 1.49
CA CYS A 63 3.54 -0.16 1.15
C CYS A 63 2.90 -0.91 2.33
N VAL A 64 3.72 -1.53 3.21
CA VAL A 64 3.21 -2.14 4.45
C VAL A 64 2.61 -1.08 5.37
N GLY A 65 3.27 0.07 5.53
CA GLY A 65 2.75 1.17 6.34
C GLY A 65 1.41 1.70 5.83
N ILE A 66 1.30 1.91 4.51
CA ILE A 66 0.04 2.29 3.87
C ILE A 66 -1.07 1.26 4.15
N ARG A 67 -0.78 -0.03 3.89
CA ARG A 67 -1.71 -1.13 4.10
C ARG A 67 -2.27 -1.15 5.52
N ASN A 68 -1.40 -1.01 6.51
CA ASN A 68 -1.78 -1.07 7.91
C ASN A 68 -2.65 0.12 8.35
N GLU A 69 -2.50 1.28 7.73
CA GLU A 69 -3.24 2.49 8.09
C GLU A 69 -4.59 2.59 7.35
N PHE A 70 -4.58 2.35 6.04
CA PHE A 70 -5.73 2.61 5.16
C PHE A 70 -6.59 1.39 4.87
N PHE A 71 -6.09 0.16 5.04
CA PHE A 71 -6.78 -1.07 4.62
C PHE A 71 -7.09 -1.97 5.81
N LYS A 72 -7.98 -1.50 6.70
CA LYS A 72 -8.36 -2.23 7.93
C LYS A 72 -9.28 -3.40 7.69
N ASP A 73 -10.13 -3.31 6.65
CA ASP A 73 -11.14 -4.32 6.33
C ASP A 73 -10.64 -5.36 5.31
N GLY A 74 -9.46 -5.14 4.72
CA GLY A 74 -8.79 -6.03 3.79
C GLY A 74 -8.27 -5.30 2.56
N TYR A 75 -7.60 -6.02 1.67
CA TYR A 75 -6.99 -5.47 0.46
C TYR A 75 -6.75 -6.57 -0.56
N TYR A 76 -6.63 -6.18 -1.83
CA TYR A 76 -6.12 -7.03 -2.89
C TYR A 76 -4.61 -6.83 -3.07
N TYR A 77 -3.85 -7.94 -3.04
CA TYR A 77 -2.41 -7.87 -3.31
C TYR A 77 -2.14 -7.30 -4.70
N GLY A 78 -1.19 -6.38 -4.78
CA GLY A 78 -0.84 -5.69 -6.01
C GLY A 78 -1.77 -4.54 -6.38
N GLN A 79 -2.79 -4.23 -5.56
CA GLN A 79 -3.77 -3.17 -5.81
C GLN A 79 -3.76 -2.08 -4.71
N VAL A 80 -2.93 -2.22 -3.66
CA VAL A 80 -2.97 -1.30 -2.50
C VAL A 80 -2.73 0.16 -2.90
N ILE A 81 -1.86 0.41 -3.88
CA ILE A 81 -1.57 1.77 -4.34
C ILE A 81 -2.69 2.30 -5.22
N ASP A 82 -3.17 1.49 -6.16
CA ASP A 82 -4.21 1.89 -7.10
C ASP A 82 -5.53 2.19 -6.36
N MET A 83 -5.91 1.33 -5.41
CA MET A 83 -7.10 1.56 -4.56
C MET A 83 -6.95 2.78 -3.65
N LEU A 84 -5.74 3.06 -3.14
CA LEU A 84 -5.52 4.29 -2.37
C LEU A 84 -5.68 5.52 -3.26
N TYR A 85 -5.18 5.47 -4.49
CA TYR A 85 -5.34 6.55 -5.45
C TYR A 85 -6.81 6.82 -5.76
N GLU A 86 -7.59 5.77 -6.04
CA GLU A 86 -9.04 5.86 -6.25
C GLU A 86 -9.74 6.46 -5.02
N HIS A 87 -9.42 5.97 -3.82
CA HIS A 87 -9.98 6.50 -2.57
C HIS A 87 -9.68 7.99 -2.37
N VAL A 88 -8.45 8.43 -2.66
CA VAL A 88 -8.07 9.85 -2.60
C VAL A 88 -8.97 10.68 -3.52
N HIS A 89 -9.26 10.22 -4.74
CA HIS A 89 -10.20 10.89 -5.64
C HIS A 89 -11.64 10.87 -5.10
N GLU A 90 -12.11 9.74 -4.57
CA GLU A 90 -13.46 9.61 -3.99
C GLU A 90 -13.69 10.55 -2.81
N VAL A 91 -12.71 10.70 -1.92
CA VAL A 91 -12.77 11.64 -0.80
C VAL A 91 -12.30 13.05 -1.17
N SER A 92 -12.04 13.31 -2.46
CA SER A 92 -11.58 14.62 -2.96
C SER A 92 -10.34 15.14 -2.20
N GLY A 93 -9.39 14.25 -1.92
CA GLY A 93 -8.16 14.56 -1.18
C GLY A 93 -8.32 14.77 0.32
N ASP A 94 -9.53 14.61 0.89
CA ASP A 94 -9.80 14.77 2.33
C ASP A 94 -9.28 13.58 3.15
N ILE A 95 -7.96 13.51 3.27
CA ILE A 95 -7.24 12.56 4.12
C ILE A 95 -6.84 13.29 5.41
N SER A 96 -7.33 12.81 6.54
CA SER A 96 -7.07 13.47 7.82
C SER A 96 -5.55 13.54 8.14
N GLU A 97 -5.12 14.67 8.71
CA GLU A 97 -3.73 14.87 9.14
C GLU A 97 -3.25 13.78 10.10
N ALA A 98 -4.15 13.28 10.95
CA ALA A 98 -3.87 12.18 11.87
C ALA A 98 -3.38 10.91 11.14
N CYS A 99 -3.96 10.57 9.99
CA CYS A 99 -3.49 9.46 9.16
C CYS A 99 -2.08 9.72 8.62
N LEU A 100 -1.82 10.94 8.14
CA LEU A 100 -0.52 11.27 7.56
C LEU A 100 0.59 11.20 8.62
N VAL A 101 0.29 11.62 9.85
CA VAL A 101 1.24 11.61 10.99
C VAL A 101 1.54 10.20 11.47
N SER A 102 0.59 9.27 11.46
CA SER A 102 0.82 7.87 11.88
C SER A 102 1.67 7.07 10.89
N LEU A 103 1.72 7.50 9.62
CA LEU A 103 2.48 6.81 8.58
C LEU A 103 4.00 6.88 8.81
N PRO A 104 4.74 5.77 8.60
CA PRO A 104 6.20 5.79 8.48
C PRO A 104 6.66 6.71 7.35
N ALA A 105 7.85 7.29 7.45
CA ALA A 105 8.36 8.31 6.52
C ALA A 105 8.19 7.95 5.03
N GLY A 106 8.63 6.77 4.59
CA GLY A 106 8.50 6.36 3.20
C GLY A 106 7.06 6.04 2.76
N SER A 107 6.18 5.74 3.72
CA SER A 107 4.73 5.56 3.46
C SER A 107 4.09 6.92 3.25
N ARG A 108 4.39 7.88 4.14
CA ARG A 108 3.91 9.26 4.07
C ARG A 108 4.31 9.95 2.77
N GLU A 109 5.58 9.82 2.36
CA GLU A 109 6.07 10.37 1.08
C GLU A 109 5.24 9.88 -0.11
N LYS A 110 4.83 8.61 -0.12
CA LYS A 110 3.97 8.07 -1.19
C LYS A 110 2.57 8.65 -1.16
N VAL A 111 1.96 8.75 0.02
CA VAL A 111 0.60 9.29 0.16
C VAL A 111 0.58 10.77 -0.21
N LEU A 112 1.59 11.54 0.24
CA LEU A 112 1.75 12.93 -0.15
C LEU A 112 1.94 13.08 -1.66
N GLY A 113 2.74 12.23 -2.30
CA GLY A 113 2.89 12.26 -3.76
C GLY A 113 1.58 12.00 -4.51
N ILE A 114 0.73 11.10 -4.01
CA ILE A 114 -0.61 10.87 -4.58
C ILE A 114 -1.51 12.10 -4.40
N LEU A 115 -1.49 12.72 -3.22
CA LEU A 115 -2.26 13.93 -2.96
C LEU A 115 -1.76 15.10 -3.83
N GLU A 116 -0.46 15.30 -3.94
CA GLU A 116 0.15 16.32 -4.79
C GLU A 116 -0.24 16.15 -6.25
N GLU A 117 -0.26 14.91 -6.76
CA GLU A 117 -0.76 14.60 -8.11
C GLU A 117 -2.24 14.96 -8.26
N PHE A 118 -3.08 14.54 -7.31
CA PHE A 118 -4.51 14.86 -7.31
C PHE A 118 -4.78 16.37 -7.35
N TRP A 119 -4.09 17.16 -6.51
CA TRP A 119 -4.29 18.62 -6.46
C TRP A 119 -3.62 19.34 -7.63
N GLY A 120 -2.50 18.82 -8.15
CA GLY A 120 -1.80 19.40 -9.29
C GLY A 120 -2.63 19.36 -10.58
N ASP A 121 -3.41 18.30 -10.77
CA ASP A 121 -4.32 18.20 -11.91
C ASP A 121 -5.41 19.29 -11.93
N TYR A 122 -5.74 19.92 -10.78
CA TYR A 122 -6.70 21.04 -10.73
C TYR A 122 -6.11 22.39 -11.13
N GLU A 123 -4.79 22.58 -11.07
CA GLU A 123 -4.13 23.86 -11.36
C GLU A 123 -3.80 24.04 -12.86
N ASP A 124 -3.81 22.97 -13.66
CA ASP A 124 -3.51 22.99 -15.11
C ASP A 124 -4.75 23.19 -16.01
N ASP A 125 -5.96 23.25 -15.44
CA ASP A 125 -7.24 23.45 -16.15
C ASP A 125 -7.73 24.93 -16.15
N GLU A 126 -6.89 25.91 -15.74
CA GLU A 126 -7.22 27.36 -15.71
C GLU A 126 -6.49 28.22 -16.78
#